data_AF-A0A660PLT0-F1
#
_entry.id   AF-A0A660PLT0-F1
#
_cell.length_a   1.000
_cell.length_b   1.000
_cell.length_c   1.000
_cell.angle_alpha   90.00
_cell.angle_beta   90.00
_cell.angle_gamma   90.00
#
_symmetry.space_group_name_H-M   'P 1'
#
loop_
_entity.id
_entity.type
_entity.pdbx_description
1 polymer ?
#
loop_
_entity_poly.entity_id
_entity_poly.type
_entity_poly.pdbx_seq_one_letter_code
_entity_poly.pdbx_strand_id
1 'polypeptide(L)'
;MQARTARIKARLAESDQYVNLKEYIDIINRQINPPEKLNQEQVYVRAMYIVSDEVNSFGGRFPFEEFEHLSQLLIDSPVMIGHRKDKLPIGRNFHSEIEIKNNRYWIKTYFYWLKNSDFSETLKKNIDGGVYKECSIGFTFYKAECSICNKDIRICNHEPFKIYDSKECYFNYRQIEKVLETSIVYRGAVPNTSITNKLKFPNVKTNEKINSLPDFNKELLVLPNYDGMFLSINRKDNHHIYYEDESKRISYDQIDNLLVDIPRKFKNIKAILVGYRGKERCCYEHLLRYMQKKSSPVTHLEMKLLPIVKNEQLKLYNNSKHNRTHMIKYAFSNLENLTQNIKLLATKNGVIIWDLNSLFIRENFMNNYTSNNSYEISKNKNSENLLKLNLSGYSIYFKILNDKFILEDKKKISVINQIFPVANFYEDVKIILSGKINNYKIDNSSVKMHLKGSLSGEYVIRPLIVKGHTRQVLYKV
;
A
#
# COMPACT_ATOMS: atom_id res chain seq x y z
N MET A 1 41.85 -17.18 -15.83
CA MET A 1 41.38 -15.80 -15.65
C MET A 1 39.93 -15.88 -15.13
N GLN A 2 39.75 -15.77 -13.81
CA GLN A 2 38.47 -16.06 -13.13
C GLN A 2 37.43 -14.96 -13.39
N ALA A 3 36.24 -15.37 -13.83
CA ALA A 3 35.10 -14.51 -14.10
C ALA A 3 34.54 -13.90 -12.81
N ARG A 4 34.60 -12.56 -12.69
CA ARG A 4 33.98 -11.79 -11.61
C ARG A 4 32.46 -11.79 -11.79
N THR A 5 31.75 -12.57 -10.99
CA THR A 5 30.28 -12.58 -10.90
C THR A 5 29.77 -11.33 -10.15
N ALA A 6 29.38 -10.30 -10.88
CA ALA A 6 28.72 -9.14 -10.30
C ALA A 6 27.31 -9.51 -9.80
N ARG A 7 27.06 -9.35 -8.50
CA ARG A 7 25.75 -9.56 -7.85
C ARG A 7 24.75 -8.53 -8.36
N ILE A 8 23.68 -8.98 -9.00
CA ILE A 8 22.61 -8.10 -9.48
C ILE A 8 21.44 -8.16 -8.47
N LYS A 9 20.97 -6.99 -8.03
CA LYS A 9 19.83 -6.85 -7.10
C LYS A 9 18.54 -6.58 -7.88
N ALA A 10 17.46 -7.29 -7.57
CA ALA A 10 16.12 -7.05 -8.10
C ALA A 10 15.10 -7.02 -6.95
N ARG A 11 14.11 -6.13 -6.99
CA ARG A 11 13.05 -6.02 -5.98
C ARG A 11 11.68 -6.17 -6.63
N LEU A 12 10.87 -7.14 -6.24
CA LEU A 12 9.47 -7.16 -6.63
C LEU A 12 8.75 -6.01 -5.91
N ALA A 13 7.88 -5.24 -6.57
CA ALA A 13 6.90 -4.44 -5.84
C ALA A 13 5.48 -4.89 -6.14
N GLU A 14 4.78 -5.18 -5.05
CA GLU A 14 3.40 -5.61 -5.03
C GLU A 14 2.50 -4.39 -4.82
N SER A 15 1.29 -4.48 -5.39
CA SER A 15 0.20 -3.52 -5.24
C SER A 15 -0.18 -3.38 -3.78
N ASP A 16 -0.52 -2.16 -3.38
CA ASP A 16 -1.25 -1.86 -2.15
C ASP A 16 -2.61 -2.58 -2.13
N GLN A 17 -2.62 -3.83 -1.70
CA GLN A 17 -3.70 -4.50 -0.97
C GLN A 17 -3.28 -5.95 -0.67
N TYR A 18 -3.36 -6.29 0.62
CA TYR A 18 -2.71 -7.42 1.27
C TYR A 18 -1.21 -7.21 1.44
N VAL A 19 -0.84 -6.70 2.62
CA VAL A 19 0.45 -7.04 3.22
C VAL A 19 0.67 -8.53 2.98
N ASN A 20 1.69 -8.87 2.19
CA ASN A 20 2.12 -10.24 2.03
C ASN A 20 2.68 -10.69 3.39
N LEU A 21 1.79 -11.18 4.26
CA LEU A 21 2.11 -11.65 5.60
C LEU A 21 3.22 -12.70 5.54
N LYS A 22 3.37 -13.40 4.41
CA LYS A 22 4.44 -14.38 4.16
C LYS A 22 5.82 -13.82 4.47
N GLU A 23 6.15 -12.61 4.05
CA GLU A 23 7.50 -12.07 4.32
C GLU A 23 7.68 -11.72 5.80
N TYR A 24 6.64 -11.24 6.50
CA TYR A 24 6.72 -11.05 7.95
C TYR A 24 6.84 -12.37 8.69
N ILE A 25 6.14 -13.41 8.22
CA ILE A 25 6.28 -14.77 8.74
C ILE A 25 7.73 -15.25 8.57
N ASP A 26 8.35 -15.02 7.41
CA ASP A 26 9.74 -15.40 7.17
C ASP A 26 10.70 -14.67 8.12
N ILE A 27 10.46 -13.37 8.38
CA ILE A 27 11.24 -12.61 9.35
C ILE A 27 11.02 -13.14 10.77
N ILE A 28 9.78 -13.38 11.19
CA ILE A 28 9.45 -13.96 12.50
C ILE A 28 10.17 -15.31 12.65
N ASN A 29 10.02 -16.20 11.69
CA ASN A 29 10.61 -17.53 11.69
C ASN A 29 12.15 -17.52 11.66
N ARG A 30 12.76 -16.45 11.15
CA ARG A 30 14.22 -16.28 11.10
C ARG A 30 14.77 -15.61 12.35
N GLN A 31 14.14 -14.53 12.81
CA GLN A 31 14.66 -13.69 13.91
C GLN A 31 14.26 -14.24 15.27
N ILE A 32 13.02 -14.69 15.43
CA ILE A 32 12.50 -15.24 16.69
C ILE A 32 12.81 -16.74 16.78
N ASN A 33 12.87 -17.40 15.61
CA ASN A 33 13.15 -18.83 15.50
C ASN A 33 12.32 -19.69 16.48
N PRO A 34 10.98 -19.60 16.43
CA PRO A 34 10.13 -20.43 17.28
C PRO A 34 10.40 -21.92 17.04
N PRO A 35 10.19 -22.79 18.04
CA PRO A 35 10.38 -24.24 17.90
C PRO A 35 9.60 -24.84 16.73
N GLU A 36 8.38 -24.35 16.51
CA GLU A 36 7.58 -24.66 15.33
C GLU A 36 7.49 -23.44 14.42
N LYS A 37 7.68 -23.66 13.11
CA LYS A 37 7.57 -22.59 12.12
C LYS A 37 6.12 -22.12 12.03
N LEU A 38 5.94 -20.82 12.19
CA LEU A 38 4.65 -20.16 12.11
C LEU A 38 4.24 -19.94 10.64
N ASN A 39 2.94 -19.86 10.40
CA ASN A 39 2.36 -19.47 9.12
C ASN A 39 1.39 -18.28 9.26
N GLN A 40 0.97 -17.72 8.14
CA GLN A 40 0.11 -16.53 8.07
C GLN A 40 -1.27 -16.70 8.73
N GLU A 41 -1.75 -17.93 8.84
CA GLU A 41 -3.03 -18.24 9.45
C GLU A 41 -2.92 -18.24 10.98
N GLN A 42 -1.73 -18.39 11.54
CA GLN A 42 -1.48 -18.53 12.97
C GLN A 42 -1.18 -17.23 13.71
N VAL A 43 -0.87 -16.12 13.02
CA VAL A 43 -0.44 -14.88 13.70
C VAL A 43 -1.22 -13.63 13.28
N TYR A 44 -1.32 -12.70 14.21
CA TYR A 44 -1.64 -11.31 13.94
C TYR A 44 -0.36 -10.47 13.98
N VAL A 45 -0.28 -9.45 13.13
CA VAL A 45 0.87 -8.53 13.07
C VAL A 45 0.40 -7.09 13.18
N ARG A 46 1.04 -6.30 14.04
CA ARG A 46 0.87 -4.84 14.14
C ARG A 46 2.23 -4.18 14.31
N ALA A 47 2.27 -2.86 14.15
CA ALA A 47 3.45 -2.06 14.45
C ALA A 47 3.12 -1.01 15.50
N MET A 48 4.11 -0.56 16.24
CA MET A 48 4.01 0.47 17.24
C MET A 48 5.11 1.52 17.05
N TYR A 49 4.72 2.78 17.12
CA TYR A 49 5.63 3.91 17.24
C TYR A 49 5.98 4.05 18.71
N ILE A 50 7.12 3.45 19.10
CA ILE A 50 7.43 3.15 20.51
C ILE A 50 8.35 4.18 21.16
N VAL A 51 9.27 4.73 20.38
CA VAL A 51 10.29 5.68 20.82
C VAL A 51 10.36 6.84 19.83
N SER A 52 10.44 8.06 20.35
CA SER A 52 10.72 9.26 19.57
C SER A 52 11.90 10.03 20.16
N ASP A 53 12.40 11.02 19.41
CA ASP A 53 13.46 11.91 19.87
C ASP A 53 12.92 13.08 20.72
N GLU A 54 11.70 12.96 21.23
CA GLU A 54 11.08 13.94 22.14
C GLU A 54 11.45 13.66 23.62
N VAL A 55 11.40 14.72 24.42
CA VAL A 55 11.50 14.62 25.88
C VAL A 55 10.21 13.97 26.41
N ASN A 56 10.37 12.93 27.20
CA ASN A 56 9.28 12.16 27.78
C ASN A 56 8.77 12.80 29.08
N SER A 57 7.66 12.27 29.62
CA SER A 57 7.02 12.79 30.84
C SER A 57 7.87 12.71 32.12
N PHE A 58 9.02 12.04 32.08
CA PHE A 58 9.98 11.93 33.18
C PHE A 58 11.24 12.78 32.95
N GLY A 59 11.28 13.57 31.87
CA GLY A 59 12.39 14.45 31.53
C GLY A 59 13.54 13.75 30.84
N GLY A 60 13.33 12.51 30.38
CA GLY A 60 14.31 11.75 29.63
C GLY A 60 14.02 11.76 28.13
N ARG A 61 15.05 11.63 27.30
CA ARG A 61 14.97 11.66 25.84
C ARG A 61 15.82 10.54 25.25
N PHE A 62 15.33 9.88 24.21
CA PHE A 62 16.17 9.00 23.39
C PHE A 62 16.85 9.86 22.33
N PRO A 63 18.17 10.06 22.38
CA PRO A 63 18.85 10.84 21.36
C PRO A 63 18.95 10.02 20.06
N PHE A 64 18.90 10.69 18.90
CA PHE A 64 18.83 10.02 17.60
C PHE A 64 20.01 9.06 17.36
N GLU A 65 21.20 9.36 17.92
CA GLU A 65 22.38 8.50 17.77
C GLU A 65 22.21 7.11 18.41
N GLU A 66 21.28 6.94 19.35
CA GLU A 66 20.99 5.65 19.99
C GLU A 66 19.96 4.82 19.20
N PHE A 67 19.32 5.39 18.18
CA PHE A 67 18.17 4.75 17.54
C PHE A 67 18.54 3.47 16.80
N GLU A 68 19.68 3.47 16.08
CA GLU A 68 20.11 2.28 15.34
C GLU A 68 20.38 1.11 16.28
N HIS A 69 21.08 1.36 17.39
CA HIS A 69 21.36 0.36 18.42
C HIS A 69 20.08 -0.11 19.12
N LEU A 70 19.22 0.82 19.54
CA LEU A 70 17.94 0.52 20.18
C LEU A 70 17.00 -0.29 19.27
N SER A 71 16.98 0.01 17.97
CA SER A 71 16.26 -0.78 16.96
C SER A 71 16.70 -2.24 16.94
N GLN A 72 18.00 -2.52 17.12
CA GLN A 72 18.52 -3.89 17.18
C GLN A 72 18.11 -4.59 18.48
N LEU A 73 18.21 -3.90 19.61
CA LEU A 73 17.82 -4.44 20.93
C LEU A 73 16.32 -4.74 21.05
N LEU A 74 15.48 -4.07 20.26
CA LEU A 74 14.05 -4.33 20.23
C LEU A 74 13.70 -5.70 19.61
N ILE A 75 14.54 -6.24 18.73
CA ILE A 75 14.28 -7.53 18.10
C ILE A 75 14.30 -8.64 19.16
N ASP A 76 13.30 -9.52 19.10
CA ASP A 76 13.09 -10.61 20.06
C ASP A 76 12.80 -10.16 21.50
N SER A 77 12.52 -8.87 21.72
CA SER A 77 12.01 -8.41 23.02
C SER A 77 10.53 -8.77 23.22
N PRO A 78 10.10 -9.10 24.45
CA PRO A 78 8.73 -9.48 24.74
C PRO A 78 7.76 -8.29 24.63
N VAL A 79 6.53 -8.58 24.22
CA VAL A 79 5.41 -7.64 24.25
C VAL A 79 4.47 -7.97 25.41
N MET A 80 4.23 -7.00 26.28
CA MET A 80 3.47 -7.11 27.51
C MET A 80 2.21 -6.22 27.47
N ILE A 81 1.38 -6.33 28.51
CA ILE A 81 0.28 -5.41 28.78
C ILE A 81 0.53 -4.70 30.11
N GLY A 82 0.60 -3.38 30.10
CA GLY A 82 0.64 -2.55 31.30
C GLY A 82 1.87 -2.75 32.19
N HIS A 83 3.03 -3.14 31.65
CA HIS A 83 4.24 -3.43 32.42
C HIS A 83 4.07 -4.49 33.51
N ARG A 84 3.05 -5.35 33.37
CA ARG A 84 2.69 -6.35 34.38
C ARG A 84 3.68 -7.51 34.38
N LYS A 85 4.51 -7.56 35.42
CA LYS A 85 5.50 -8.63 35.66
C LYS A 85 4.88 -9.94 36.17
N ASP A 86 3.62 -9.89 36.59
CA ASP A 86 2.87 -11.05 37.07
C ASP A 86 2.17 -11.83 35.94
N LYS A 87 2.30 -11.37 34.69
CA LYS A 87 1.79 -12.03 33.49
C LYS A 87 2.94 -12.38 32.56
N LEU A 88 2.73 -13.39 31.71
CA LEU A 88 3.63 -13.71 30.62
C LEU A 88 3.38 -12.78 29.41
N PRO A 89 4.36 -12.67 28.49
CA PRO A 89 4.21 -11.90 27.25
C PRO A 89 3.05 -12.39 26.38
N ILE A 90 2.40 -11.44 25.70
CA ILE A 90 1.36 -11.70 24.70
C ILE A 90 1.92 -11.89 23.29
N GLY A 91 3.18 -11.52 23.07
CA GLY A 91 3.81 -11.51 21.76
C GLY A 91 5.29 -11.15 21.84
N ARG A 92 5.91 -10.99 20.68
CA ARG A 92 7.32 -10.58 20.55
C ARG A 92 7.50 -9.56 19.43
N ASN A 93 8.44 -8.64 19.64
CA ASN A 93 8.92 -7.75 18.59
C ASN A 93 9.82 -8.52 17.64
N PHE A 94 9.63 -8.35 16.33
CA PHE A 94 10.36 -9.13 15.30
C PHE A 94 10.90 -8.27 14.17
N HIS A 95 10.67 -6.96 14.18
CA HIS A 95 11.26 -6.05 13.20
C HIS A 95 11.22 -4.63 13.73
N SER A 96 12.14 -3.77 13.31
CA SER A 96 12.13 -2.35 13.66
C SER A 96 12.69 -1.52 12.52
N GLU A 97 12.18 -0.30 12.40
CA GLU A 97 12.64 0.69 11.42
C GLU A 97 12.60 2.10 12.02
N ILE A 98 13.42 2.99 11.47
CA ILE A 98 13.44 4.40 11.84
C ILE A 98 12.63 5.17 10.79
N GLU A 99 11.63 5.93 11.23
CA GLU A 99 10.79 6.75 10.37
C GLU A 99 10.74 8.19 10.86
N ILE A 100 10.47 9.12 9.93
CA ILE A 100 10.10 10.48 10.28
C ILE A 100 8.57 10.58 10.28
N LYS A 101 8.00 10.86 11.45
CA LYS A 101 6.55 11.07 11.65
C LYS A 101 6.36 12.36 12.42
N ASN A 102 5.52 13.26 11.90
CA ASN A 102 5.23 14.58 12.51
C ASN A 102 6.51 15.39 12.82
N ASN A 103 7.47 15.42 11.89
CA ASN A 103 8.77 16.11 12.04
C ASN A 103 9.65 15.60 13.20
N ARG A 104 9.39 14.40 13.69
CA ARG A 104 10.20 13.71 14.71
C ARG A 104 10.74 12.40 14.17
N TYR A 105 11.88 12.00 14.70
CA TYR A 105 12.38 10.64 14.45
C TYR A 105 11.64 9.69 15.37
N TRP A 106 11.23 8.56 14.82
CA TRP A 106 10.54 7.51 15.54
C TRP A 106 11.19 6.16 15.26
N ILE A 107 11.28 5.33 16.29
CA ILE A 107 11.43 3.89 16.11
C ILE A 107 10.04 3.29 16.01
N LYS A 108 9.77 2.69 14.86
CA LYS A 108 8.59 1.89 14.61
C LYS A 108 8.98 0.42 14.71
N THR A 109 8.48 -0.27 15.73
CA THR A 109 8.73 -1.70 15.95
C THR A 109 7.50 -2.52 15.62
N TYR A 110 7.70 -3.70 15.06
CA TYR A 110 6.68 -4.63 14.62
C TYR A 110 6.62 -5.77 15.61
N PHE A 111 5.40 -6.16 15.96
CA PHE A 111 5.16 -7.26 16.86
C PHE A 111 4.08 -8.18 16.32
N TYR A 112 4.13 -9.43 16.77
CA TYR A 112 3.13 -10.43 16.46
C TYR A 112 2.62 -11.12 17.72
N TRP A 113 1.41 -11.65 17.62
CA TRP A 113 0.83 -12.56 18.62
C TRP A 113 0.04 -13.67 17.92
N LEU A 114 -0.17 -14.78 18.61
CA LEU A 114 -0.83 -15.97 18.04
C LEU A 114 -2.35 -15.76 17.97
N LYS A 115 -2.99 -16.23 16.90
CA LYS A 115 -4.47 -16.14 16.75
C LYS A 115 -5.22 -17.08 17.69
N ASN A 116 -4.64 -18.25 17.95
CA ASN A 116 -5.26 -19.31 18.74
C ASN A 116 -4.94 -19.20 20.24
N SER A 117 -4.31 -18.10 20.69
CA SER A 117 -4.11 -17.86 22.11
C SER A 117 -5.38 -17.33 22.76
N ASP A 118 -5.56 -17.64 24.04
CA ASP A 118 -6.56 -16.97 24.87
C ASP A 118 -6.37 -15.45 24.76
N PHE A 119 -7.48 -14.70 24.73
CA PHE A 119 -7.52 -13.24 24.58
C PHE A 119 -7.11 -12.67 23.21
N SER A 120 -6.69 -13.47 22.21
CA SER A 120 -6.15 -12.98 20.93
C SER A 120 -7.13 -12.09 20.13
N GLU A 121 -8.36 -12.55 19.93
CA GLU A 121 -9.39 -11.80 19.21
C GLU A 121 -9.80 -10.53 19.95
N THR A 122 -9.89 -10.60 21.29
CA THR A 122 -10.20 -9.46 22.14
C THR A 122 -9.11 -8.40 22.04
N LEU A 123 -7.83 -8.81 22.11
CA LEU A 123 -6.69 -7.93 21.90
C LEU A 123 -6.77 -7.24 20.53
N LYS A 124 -6.97 -8.03 19.46
CA LYS A 124 -7.11 -7.50 18.10
C LYS A 124 -8.22 -6.46 17.99
N LYS A 125 -9.43 -6.78 18.47
CA LYS A 125 -10.60 -5.89 18.42
C LYS A 125 -10.35 -4.59 19.17
N ASN A 126 -9.71 -4.63 20.34
CA ASN A 126 -9.41 -3.43 21.11
C ASN A 126 -8.32 -2.56 20.47
N ILE A 127 -7.31 -3.17 19.85
CA ILE A 127 -6.30 -2.42 19.07
C ILE A 127 -6.94 -1.79 17.84
N ASP A 128 -7.64 -2.59 17.03
CA ASP A 128 -8.25 -2.13 15.78
C ASP A 128 -9.37 -1.12 16.01
N GLY A 129 -10.11 -1.25 17.12
CA GLY A 129 -11.10 -0.28 17.59
C GLY A 129 -10.52 0.96 18.25
N GLY A 130 -9.19 1.04 18.42
CA GLY A 130 -8.50 2.21 18.99
C GLY A 130 -8.63 2.36 20.52
N VAL A 131 -9.16 1.36 21.22
CA VAL A 131 -9.22 1.30 22.69
C VAL A 131 -7.81 1.13 23.25
N TYR A 132 -7.03 0.21 22.67
CA TYR A 132 -5.62 -0.02 23.00
C TYR A 132 -4.76 0.64 21.93
N LYS A 133 -4.30 1.86 22.21
CA LYS A 133 -3.62 2.68 21.21
C LYS A 133 -2.23 3.15 21.60
N GLU A 134 -1.89 3.18 22.89
CA GLU A 134 -0.60 3.69 23.37
C GLU A 134 0.32 2.56 23.81
N CYS A 135 1.62 2.85 23.81
CA CYS A 135 2.65 1.87 24.12
C CYS A 135 3.81 2.49 24.89
N SER A 136 4.63 1.64 25.48
CA SER A 136 5.74 2.03 26.35
C SER A 136 6.86 0.99 26.25
N ILE A 137 8.07 1.39 26.62
CA ILE A 137 9.28 0.57 26.56
C ILE A 137 9.93 0.50 27.93
N GLY A 138 10.27 -0.71 28.35
CA GLY A 138 11.10 -1.00 29.52
C GLY A 138 12.52 -1.34 29.07
N PHE A 139 13.52 -0.64 29.60
CA PHE A 139 14.91 -0.76 29.16
C PHE A 139 15.89 -0.39 30.28
N THR A 140 17.15 -0.79 30.12
CA THR A 140 18.28 -0.39 30.98
C THR A 140 19.30 0.40 30.16
N PHE A 141 20.02 1.31 30.82
CA PHE A 141 21.01 2.19 30.20
C PHE A 141 22.04 2.62 31.24
N TYR A 142 23.26 2.95 30.80
CA TYR A 142 24.34 3.25 31.74
C TYR A 142 24.43 4.74 32.12
N LYS A 143 24.15 5.66 31.20
CA LYS A 143 24.37 7.10 31.42
C LYS A 143 23.10 7.90 31.14
N ALA A 144 22.65 8.67 32.14
CA ALA A 144 21.61 9.69 31.97
C ALA A 144 22.29 11.04 31.70
N GLU A 145 22.62 11.35 30.46
CA GLU A 145 23.41 12.53 30.13
C GLU A 145 22.58 13.82 30.21
N CYS A 146 22.92 14.71 31.15
CA CYS A 146 22.28 16.01 31.32
C CYS A 146 22.46 16.89 30.06
N SER A 147 21.37 17.43 29.54
CA SER A 147 21.37 18.34 28.38
C SER A 147 22.02 19.71 28.61
N ILE A 148 22.21 20.13 29.86
CA ILE A 148 22.82 21.41 30.21
C ILE A 148 24.35 21.30 30.33
N CYS A 149 24.84 20.26 31.02
CA CYS A 149 26.27 20.14 31.36
C CYS A 149 26.96 18.87 30.87
N ASN A 150 26.25 17.97 30.16
CA ASN A 150 26.74 16.70 29.59
C ASN A 150 27.28 15.66 30.60
N LYS A 151 27.27 15.98 31.90
CA LYS A 151 27.53 15.04 32.99
C LYS A 151 26.34 14.12 33.19
N ASP A 152 26.53 13.05 33.95
CA ASP A 152 25.40 12.24 34.38
C ASP A 152 24.49 13.06 35.31
N ILE A 153 23.19 13.12 34.99
CA ILE A 153 22.22 13.94 35.72
C ILE A 153 22.02 13.46 37.17
N ARG A 154 22.33 12.18 37.45
CA ARG A 154 22.25 11.61 38.81
C ARG A 154 23.31 12.19 39.75
N ILE A 155 24.33 12.87 39.23
CA ILE A 155 25.44 13.45 40.00
C ILE A 155 25.64 14.95 39.75
N CYS A 156 24.75 15.61 39.00
CA CYS A 156 24.83 17.04 38.74
C CYS A 156 23.66 17.80 39.40
N ASN A 157 23.76 19.12 39.46
CA ASN A 157 22.78 19.98 40.14
C ASN A 157 21.57 20.38 39.26
N HIS A 158 21.48 19.85 38.04
CA HIS A 158 20.40 20.22 37.11
C HIS A 158 19.22 19.26 37.26
N GLU A 159 18.03 19.82 37.46
CA GLU A 159 16.80 19.04 37.57
C GLU A 159 16.04 19.05 36.23
N PRO A 160 15.48 17.91 35.79
CA PRO A 160 14.63 17.89 34.61
C PRO A 160 13.46 18.88 34.71
N PHE A 161 13.06 19.44 33.56
CA PHE A 161 12.02 20.46 33.38
C PHE A 161 12.32 21.85 33.97
N LYS A 162 13.44 22.05 34.67
CA LYS A 162 13.87 23.39 35.09
C LYS A 162 14.60 24.13 33.96
N ILE A 163 14.48 25.45 33.95
CA ILE A 163 15.13 26.32 32.96
C ILE A 163 16.48 26.80 33.49
N TYR A 164 17.53 26.59 32.71
CA TYR A 164 18.89 27.09 32.94
C TYR A 164 19.37 27.79 31.67
N ASP A 165 19.81 29.04 31.77
CA ASP A 165 20.26 29.85 30.62
C ASP A 165 19.29 29.79 29.42
N SER A 166 17.99 29.97 29.71
CA SER A 166 16.89 29.90 28.73
C SER A 166 16.71 28.54 28.04
N LYS A 167 17.27 27.46 28.59
CA LYS A 167 17.08 26.08 28.10
C LYS A 167 16.42 25.22 29.18
N GLU A 168 15.37 24.50 28.81
CA GLU A 168 14.77 23.49 29.67
C GLU A 168 15.70 22.27 29.77
N CYS A 169 15.97 21.84 31.01
CA CYS A 169 16.80 20.67 31.28
C CYS A 169 16.03 19.37 31.07
N TYR A 170 16.64 18.45 30.34
CA TYR A 170 16.28 17.04 30.23
C TYR A 170 17.55 16.18 30.27
N PHE A 171 17.41 14.85 30.27
CA PHE A 171 18.54 13.93 30.15
C PHE A 171 18.38 12.99 28.95
N ASN A 172 19.49 12.71 28.28
CA ASN A 172 19.55 11.73 27.21
C ASN A 172 19.86 10.35 27.78
N TYR A 173 19.07 9.35 27.42
CA TYR A 173 19.42 7.95 27.65
C TYR A 173 20.61 7.60 26.75
N ARG A 174 21.79 7.40 27.33
CA ARG A 174 23.02 7.05 26.61
C ARG A 174 23.46 5.65 27.00
N GLN A 175 24.09 4.98 26.05
CA GLN A 175 24.61 3.62 26.24
C GLN A 175 23.48 2.68 26.69
N ILE A 176 22.45 2.56 25.84
CA ILE A 176 21.33 1.66 26.12
C ILE A 176 21.86 0.23 26.14
N GLU A 177 21.66 -0.46 27.25
CA GLU A 177 22.23 -1.79 27.47
C GLU A 177 21.28 -2.86 26.95
N LYS A 178 20.00 -2.79 27.33
CA LYS A 178 19.02 -3.83 27.00
C LYS A 178 17.61 -3.28 26.95
N VAL A 179 16.81 -3.79 26.01
CA VAL A 179 15.34 -3.68 26.06
C VAL A 179 14.81 -4.87 26.82
N LEU A 180 14.12 -4.59 27.93
CA LEU A 180 13.51 -5.61 28.77
C LEU A 180 12.18 -6.07 28.19
N GLU A 181 11.38 -5.12 27.71
CA GLU A 181 10.05 -5.36 27.13
C GLU A 181 9.55 -4.14 26.34
N THR A 182 8.46 -4.35 25.62
CA THR A 182 7.55 -3.27 25.20
C THR A 182 6.15 -3.59 25.69
N SER A 183 5.36 -2.60 26.06
CA SER A 183 4.03 -2.77 26.63
C SER A 183 2.98 -2.00 25.86
N ILE A 184 1.79 -2.58 25.73
CA ILE A 184 0.56 -1.85 25.45
C ILE A 184 0.07 -1.26 26.79
N VAL A 185 -0.11 0.06 26.85
CA VAL A 185 -0.39 0.78 28.11
C VAL A 185 -1.58 1.71 27.99
N TYR A 186 -2.11 2.16 29.13
CA TYR A 186 -3.16 3.17 29.18
C TYR A 186 -2.66 4.54 28.67
N ARG A 187 -1.41 4.90 29.03
CA ARG A 187 -0.68 6.09 28.54
C ARG A 187 0.81 5.82 28.48
N GLY A 188 1.44 6.20 27.38
CA GLY A 188 2.89 6.12 27.21
C GLY A 188 3.61 7.33 27.81
N ALA A 189 4.82 7.13 28.32
CA ALA A 189 5.67 8.22 28.80
C ALA A 189 6.22 9.09 27.66
N VAL A 190 6.50 8.46 26.52
CA VAL A 190 6.87 9.16 25.28
C VAL A 190 5.57 9.74 24.66
N PRO A 191 5.50 11.05 24.40
CA PRO A 191 4.31 11.67 23.84
C PRO A 191 3.95 11.06 22.48
N ASN A 192 2.66 10.90 22.20
CA ASN A 192 2.13 10.48 20.89
C ASN A 192 2.54 9.08 20.40
N THR A 193 2.93 8.19 21.33
CA THR A 193 3.06 6.76 21.00
C THR A 193 1.76 6.23 20.42
N SER A 194 1.87 5.29 19.48
CA SER A 194 0.69 4.80 18.77
C SER A 194 0.89 3.41 18.18
N ILE A 195 -0.17 2.61 18.16
CA ILE A 195 -0.22 1.34 17.43
C ILE A 195 -0.82 1.57 16.03
N THR A 196 -0.32 0.86 15.02
CA THR A 196 -0.76 0.97 13.64
C THR A 196 -0.82 -0.38 12.93
N ASN A 197 -1.72 -0.48 11.96
CA ASN A 197 -1.77 -1.54 10.96
C ASN A 197 -1.03 -1.18 9.66
N LYS A 198 -0.39 0.01 9.60
CA LYS A 198 0.45 0.43 8.47
C LYS A 198 1.79 -0.27 8.54
N LEU A 199 1.81 -1.51 8.09
CA LEU A 199 3.00 -2.33 8.00
C LEU A 199 3.74 -1.98 6.71
N LYS A 200 4.96 -1.45 6.82
CA LYS A 200 5.85 -1.26 5.67
C LYS A 200 6.78 -2.44 5.56
N PHE A 201 7.02 -2.92 4.34
CA PHE A 201 8.09 -3.88 4.15
C PHE A 201 9.41 -3.29 4.65
N PRO A 202 10.19 -4.05 5.43
CA PRO A 202 11.61 -3.75 5.57
C PRO A 202 12.20 -3.56 4.19
N ASN A 203 13.04 -2.55 4.04
CA ASN A 203 14.09 -2.59 3.03
C ASN A 203 15.00 -3.79 3.34
N VAL A 204 14.57 -4.98 2.96
CA VAL A 204 15.43 -6.16 3.02
C VAL A 204 16.54 -5.92 2.02
N LYS A 205 17.76 -5.73 2.53
CA LYS A 205 18.99 -5.93 1.77
C LYS A 205 19.08 -7.42 1.43
N THR A 206 18.38 -7.90 0.41
CA THR A 206 18.59 -9.26 -0.12
C THR A 206 19.21 -9.21 -1.50
N ASN A 207 20.42 -9.74 -1.58
CA ASN A 207 20.96 -10.28 -2.81
C ASN A 207 20.22 -11.60 -3.07
N GLU A 208 19.04 -11.58 -3.68
CA GLU A 208 18.42 -12.82 -4.15
C GLU A 208 18.97 -13.22 -5.52
N LYS A 209 19.25 -14.51 -5.71
CA LYS A 209 19.57 -15.08 -7.02
C LYS A 209 18.28 -15.18 -7.82
N ILE A 210 18.34 -14.92 -9.13
CA ILE A 210 17.18 -14.98 -10.06
C ILE A 210 16.39 -16.29 -9.94
N ASN A 211 17.05 -17.38 -9.53
CA ASN A 211 16.45 -18.71 -9.37
C ASN A 211 15.58 -18.90 -8.11
N SER A 212 15.46 -17.90 -7.21
CA SER A 212 14.54 -17.95 -6.04
C SER A 212 13.23 -17.20 -6.25
N LEU A 213 13.03 -16.58 -7.42
CA LEU A 213 11.76 -15.94 -7.76
C LEU A 213 10.66 -17.01 -7.90
N PRO A 214 9.49 -16.85 -7.27
CA PRO A 214 8.39 -17.82 -7.40
C PRO A 214 7.97 -18.01 -8.87
N ASP A 215 7.39 -19.17 -9.20
CA ASP A 215 6.92 -19.52 -10.54
C ASP A 215 5.94 -18.47 -11.09
N PHE A 216 6.45 -17.50 -11.84
CA PHE A 216 5.67 -16.47 -12.50
C PHE A 216 5.43 -16.87 -13.97
N ASN A 217 4.28 -17.49 -14.25
CA ASN A 217 3.75 -17.64 -15.62
C ASN A 217 3.22 -16.32 -16.22
N LYS A 218 3.75 -15.17 -15.78
CA LYS A 218 3.19 -13.84 -16.08
C LYS A 218 4.27 -12.89 -16.59
N GLU A 219 3.83 -11.94 -17.41
CA GLU A 219 4.67 -10.87 -17.92
C GLU A 219 4.96 -9.84 -16.82
N LEU A 220 6.24 -9.53 -16.65
CA LEU A 220 6.80 -8.67 -15.62
C LEU A 220 7.21 -7.33 -16.21
N LEU A 221 7.09 -6.26 -15.44
CA LEU A 221 7.63 -4.95 -15.78
C LEU A 221 8.93 -4.71 -15.00
N VAL A 222 10.05 -4.60 -15.71
CA VAL A 222 11.37 -4.33 -15.13
C VAL A 222 11.70 -2.85 -15.29
N LEU A 223 12.11 -2.23 -14.18
CA LEU A 223 12.43 -0.81 -14.07
C LEU A 223 13.80 -0.63 -13.38
N PRO A 224 14.57 0.41 -13.69
CA PRO A 224 15.74 0.78 -12.91
C PRO A 224 15.34 1.18 -11.49
N ASN A 225 16.06 0.70 -10.48
CA ASN A 225 15.85 1.12 -9.10
C ASN A 225 16.51 2.49 -8.86
N TYR A 226 15.74 3.57 -8.95
CA TYR A 226 16.21 4.91 -8.62
C TYR A 226 16.01 5.20 -7.14
N ASP A 227 17.02 5.80 -6.52
CA ASP A 227 16.93 6.36 -5.17
C ASP A 227 16.18 7.70 -5.25
N GLY A 228 14.85 7.64 -5.18
CA GLY A 228 13.97 8.76 -5.48
C GLY A 228 12.61 8.63 -4.80
N MET A 229 11.79 9.67 -4.93
CA MET A 229 10.48 9.77 -4.31
C MET A 229 9.41 9.24 -5.27
N PHE A 230 8.68 8.20 -4.87
CA PHE A 230 7.52 7.71 -5.63
C PHE A 230 6.33 8.65 -5.45
N LEU A 231 5.77 9.07 -6.58
CA LEU A 231 4.68 10.03 -6.65
C LEU A 231 3.47 9.41 -7.34
N SER A 232 2.32 9.52 -6.69
CA SER A 232 1.01 9.38 -7.32
C SER A 232 0.38 10.75 -7.42
N ILE A 233 -0.05 11.14 -8.62
CA ILE A 233 -0.57 12.47 -8.91
C ILE A 233 -1.99 12.32 -9.45
N ASN A 234 -2.95 12.95 -8.78
CA ASN A 234 -4.34 13.02 -9.20
C ASN A 234 -4.67 14.44 -9.69
N ARG A 235 -5.14 14.57 -10.93
CA ARG A 235 -5.50 15.84 -11.57
C ARG A 235 -7.03 16.01 -11.55
N LYS A 236 -7.52 17.02 -10.84
CA LYS A 236 -8.94 17.39 -10.78
C LYS A 236 -9.12 18.85 -11.19
N ASP A 237 -9.90 19.08 -12.25
CA ASP A 237 -10.55 20.37 -12.58
C ASP A 237 -9.76 21.66 -12.22
N ASN A 238 -8.47 21.71 -12.63
CA ASN A 238 -7.46 22.77 -12.44
C ASN A 238 -6.45 22.66 -11.27
N HIS A 239 -6.52 21.65 -10.42
CA HIS A 239 -5.53 21.42 -9.36
C HIS A 239 -4.92 20.01 -9.41
N HIS A 240 -3.64 19.92 -9.00
CA HIS A 240 -2.92 18.67 -8.81
C HIS A 240 -2.90 18.28 -7.34
N ILE A 241 -3.16 17.01 -7.05
CA ILE A 241 -3.04 16.45 -5.72
C ILE A 241 -1.92 15.40 -5.77
N TYR A 242 -0.90 15.64 -4.95
CA TYR A 242 0.30 14.81 -4.88
C TYR A 242 0.24 13.87 -3.70
N TYR A 243 0.65 12.62 -3.92
CA TYR A 243 0.80 11.63 -2.88
C TYR A 243 2.22 11.04 -2.95
N GLU A 244 2.93 11.10 -1.83
CA GLU A 244 4.12 10.28 -1.57
C GLU A 244 3.59 8.91 -1.11
N ASP A 245 3.67 7.92 -1.98
CA ASP A 245 3.25 6.53 -1.72
C ASP A 245 1.78 6.36 -1.29
N GLU A 246 0.84 6.40 -2.25
CA GLU A 246 -0.65 6.24 -2.23
C GLU A 246 -1.47 6.80 -1.02
N SER A 247 -0.83 7.40 -0.03
CA SER A 247 -1.36 7.51 1.34
C SER A 247 -0.98 8.82 2.03
N LYS A 248 0.13 9.47 1.64
CA LYS A 248 0.57 10.74 2.23
C LYS A 248 0.46 11.86 1.21
N ARG A 249 -0.53 12.74 1.41
CA ARG A 249 -0.65 13.96 0.60
C ARG A 249 0.55 14.88 0.85
N ILE A 250 1.21 15.32 -0.22
CA ILE A 250 2.31 16.28 -0.17
C ILE A 250 1.94 17.57 -0.92
N SER A 251 2.61 18.66 -0.59
CA SER A 251 2.44 19.96 -1.25
C SER A 251 3.82 20.53 -1.51
N TYR A 252 4.34 20.31 -2.72
CA TYR A 252 5.63 20.82 -3.15
C TYR A 252 5.48 21.53 -4.48
N ASP A 253 5.50 22.87 -4.46
CA ASP A 253 5.35 23.74 -5.63
C ASP A 253 6.37 23.42 -6.74
N GLN A 254 7.54 22.88 -6.36
CA GLN A 254 8.58 22.47 -7.31
C GLN A 254 8.12 21.35 -8.26
N ILE A 255 7.09 20.58 -7.92
CA ILE A 255 6.57 19.48 -8.74
C ILE A 255 5.68 20.00 -9.87
N ASP A 256 4.91 21.07 -9.65
CA ASP A 256 3.98 21.62 -10.65
C ASP A 256 4.71 21.98 -11.96
N ASN A 257 5.93 22.52 -11.84
CA ASN A 257 6.79 22.88 -12.96
C ASN A 257 7.23 21.68 -13.83
N LEU A 258 7.19 20.46 -13.29
CA LEU A 258 7.53 19.23 -14.00
C LEU A 258 6.32 18.60 -14.72
N LEU A 259 5.09 19.04 -14.41
CA LEU A 259 3.86 18.48 -15.00
C LEU A 259 3.36 19.23 -16.23
N VAL A 260 3.99 20.35 -16.58
CA VAL A 260 3.59 21.23 -17.69
C VAL A 260 3.48 20.45 -19.00
N ASP A 261 4.43 19.54 -19.24
CA ASP A 261 4.50 18.79 -20.49
C ASP A 261 3.65 17.51 -20.51
N ILE A 262 2.93 17.20 -19.42
CA ILE A 262 2.08 16.00 -19.35
C ILE A 262 0.66 16.34 -19.80
N PRO A 263 0.13 15.68 -20.86
CA PRO A 263 -1.19 15.95 -21.39
C PRO A 263 -2.29 15.89 -20.33
N ARG A 264 -3.23 16.87 -20.37
CA ARG A 264 -4.33 16.99 -19.38
C ARG A 264 -5.28 15.79 -19.34
N LYS A 265 -5.32 14.96 -20.40
CA LYS A 265 -6.12 13.72 -20.45
C LYS A 265 -5.72 12.71 -19.37
N PHE A 266 -4.48 12.75 -18.86
CA PHE A 266 -4.02 11.85 -17.81
C PHE A 266 -4.38 12.41 -16.43
N LYS A 267 -5.40 11.81 -15.82
CA LYS A 267 -5.88 12.20 -14.48
C LYS A 267 -5.11 11.55 -13.35
N ASN A 268 -4.60 10.33 -13.54
CA ASN A 268 -3.81 9.61 -12.55
C ASN A 268 -2.44 9.30 -13.14
N ILE A 269 -1.39 9.91 -12.60
CA ILE A 269 -0.02 9.77 -13.08
C ILE A 269 0.81 9.16 -11.95
N LYS A 270 1.57 8.11 -12.24
CA LYS A 270 2.58 7.57 -11.33
C LYS A 270 3.98 7.93 -11.86
N ALA A 271 4.86 8.36 -10.96
CA ALA A 271 6.21 8.81 -11.34
C ALA A 271 7.23 8.57 -10.22
N ILE A 272 8.52 8.61 -10.56
CA ILE A 272 9.62 8.67 -9.60
C ILE A 272 10.33 10.01 -9.78
N LEU A 273 10.34 10.83 -8.74
CA LEU A 273 11.10 12.06 -8.69
C LEU A 273 12.53 11.77 -8.22
N VAL A 274 13.53 12.23 -8.95
CA VAL A 274 14.95 11.97 -8.66
C VAL A 274 15.71 13.30 -8.62
N GLY A 275 16.49 13.51 -7.57
CA GLY A 275 17.37 14.68 -7.45
C GLY A 275 18.77 14.43 -8.00
N TYR A 276 19.37 15.44 -8.62
CA TYR A 276 20.71 15.36 -9.19
C TYR A 276 21.63 16.50 -8.75
N ARG A 277 22.92 16.22 -8.61
CA ARG A 277 24.01 17.20 -8.50
C ARG A 277 24.87 17.08 -9.76
N GLY A 278 24.70 18.01 -10.70
CA GLY A 278 25.31 17.86 -12.03
C GLY A 278 24.87 16.54 -12.67
N LYS A 279 25.80 15.68 -13.09
CA LYS A 279 25.45 14.39 -13.72
C LYS A 279 25.17 13.26 -12.72
N GLU A 280 25.36 13.50 -11.42
CA GLU A 280 25.25 12.46 -10.39
C GLU A 280 23.90 12.48 -9.69
N ARG A 281 23.36 11.28 -9.42
CA ARG A 281 22.12 11.11 -8.66
C ARG A 281 22.38 11.32 -7.18
N CYS A 282 21.59 12.17 -6.56
CA CYS A 282 21.55 12.34 -5.12
C CYS A 282 20.75 11.19 -4.46
N CYS A 283 20.99 10.95 -3.18
CA CYS A 283 20.16 10.05 -2.38
C CYS A 283 18.80 10.68 -2.06
N TYR A 284 17.84 9.84 -1.66
CA TYR A 284 16.51 10.27 -1.26
C TYR A 284 16.50 11.37 -0.18
N GLU A 285 17.39 11.31 0.81
CA GLU A 285 17.47 12.31 1.90
C GLU A 285 17.81 13.71 1.37
N HIS A 286 18.76 13.80 0.43
CA HIS A 286 19.12 15.05 -0.21
C HIS A 286 17.96 15.58 -1.07
N LEU A 287 17.25 14.71 -1.78
CA LEU A 287 16.04 15.07 -2.50
C LEU A 287 14.98 15.62 -1.54
N LEU A 288 14.71 14.94 -0.43
CA LEU A 288 13.71 15.37 0.54
C LEU A 288 14.05 16.74 1.14
N ARG A 289 15.32 16.98 1.50
CA ARG A 289 15.78 18.30 1.97
C ARG A 289 15.55 19.39 0.92
N TYR A 290 15.83 19.11 -0.35
CA TYR A 290 15.60 20.03 -1.45
C TYR A 290 14.11 20.36 -1.63
N MET A 291 13.24 19.35 -1.58
CA MET A 291 11.79 19.53 -1.67
C MET A 291 11.25 20.39 -0.51
N GLN A 292 11.85 20.25 0.68
CA GLN A 292 11.53 21.06 1.86
C GLN A 292 12.17 22.46 1.87
N LYS A 293 12.78 22.91 0.75
CA LYS A 293 13.49 24.20 0.65
C LYS A 293 14.63 24.35 1.68
N LYS A 294 15.19 23.24 2.16
CA LYS A 294 16.38 23.20 3.05
C LYS A 294 17.65 23.07 2.22
N SER A 295 18.79 23.46 2.80
CA SER A 295 20.12 23.27 2.19
C SER A 295 20.29 21.81 1.73
N SER A 296 20.60 21.62 0.46
CA SER A 296 20.73 20.31 -0.19
C SER A 296 21.72 20.41 -1.36
N PRO A 297 22.50 19.34 -1.66
CA PRO A 297 23.37 19.30 -2.83
C PRO A 297 22.62 19.13 -4.16
N VAL A 298 21.29 18.96 -4.14
CA VAL A 298 20.48 18.83 -5.35
C VAL A 298 20.46 20.15 -6.12
N THR A 299 20.78 20.06 -7.41
CA THR A 299 20.86 21.17 -8.37
C THR A 299 19.70 21.18 -9.36
N HIS A 300 19.09 20.03 -9.60
CA HIS A 300 17.92 19.89 -10.48
C HIS A 300 17.13 18.62 -10.19
N LEU A 301 15.89 18.58 -10.67
CA LEU A 301 14.99 17.44 -10.56
C LEU A 301 14.75 16.78 -11.91
N GLU A 302 14.61 15.46 -11.88
CA GLU A 302 14.04 14.71 -13.00
C GLU A 302 12.82 13.93 -12.52
N MET A 303 11.70 14.09 -13.23
CA MET A 303 10.51 13.28 -13.06
C MET A 303 10.52 12.13 -14.07
N LYS A 304 10.59 10.90 -13.56
CA LYS A 304 10.59 9.67 -14.37
C LYS A 304 9.19 9.08 -14.35
N LEU A 305 8.44 9.29 -15.41
CA LEU A 305 7.07 8.80 -15.53
C LEU A 305 7.06 7.28 -15.67
N LEU A 306 6.20 6.63 -14.89
CA LEU A 306 5.96 5.20 -14.98
C LEU A 306 4.99 4.93 -16.14
N PRO A 307 5.06 3.74 -16.77
CA PRO A 307 4.14 3.39 -17.85
C PRO A 307 2.69 3.39 -17.32
N ILE A 308 1.85 4.24 -17.92
CA ILE A 308 0.42 4.40 -17.56
C ILE A 308 -0.42 3.31 -18.23
N VAL A 309 -0.03 2.88 -19.43
CA VAL A 309 -0.65 1.83 -20.23
C VAL A 309 0.45 1.06 -20.97
N LYS A 310 0.26 -0.24 -21.16
CA LYS A 310 1.19 -1.08 -21.93
C LYS A 310 1.35 -0.50 -23.35
N ASN A 311 2.60 -0.28 -23.78
CA ASN A 311 3.00 0.23 -25.11
C ASN A 311 2.62 1.67 -25.49
N GLU A 312 2.15 2.51 -24.55
CA GLU A 312 1.93 3.93 -24.83
C GLU A 312 3.20 4.74 -24.49
N GLN A 313 3.90 5.25 -25.51
CA GLN A 313 5.01 6.18 -25.33
C GLN A 313 4.49 7.62 -25.31
N LEU A 314 4.66 8.31 -24.18
CA LEU A 314 4.39 9.75 -24.12
C LEU A 314 5.48 10.51 -24.89
N LYS A 315 5.09 11.17 -25.98
CA LYS A 315 5.93 12.19 -26.62
C LYS A 315 5.94 13.43 -25.74
N LEU A 316 6.98 13.57 -24.94
CA LEU A 316 7.21 14.74 -24.08
C LEU A 316 8.11 15.73 -24.84
N TYR A 317 7.72 17.00 -24.86
CA TYR A 317 8.42 18.04 -25.59
C TYR A 317 8.95 19.09 -24.63
N ASN A 318 10.03 18.80 -23.88
CA ASN A 318 10.82 19.91 -23.34
C ASN A 318 12.23 19.58 -22.88
N ASN A 319 13.08 20.59 -23.08
CA ASN A 319 14.53 20.54 -23.10
C ASN A 319 15.11 21.54 -22.08
N SER A 320 14.45 21.72 -20.93
CA SER A 320 14.97 22.62 -19.88
C SER A 320 16.24 22.02 -19.24
N LYS A 321 17.25 22.86 -18.98
CA LYS A 321 18.53 22.43 -18.36
C LYS A 321 18.37 22.02 -16.89
N HIS A 322 17.32 22.46 -16.21
CA HIS A 322 17.21 22.40 -14.75
C HIS A 322 16.04 21.58 -14.21
N ASN A 323 15.08 21.16 -15.04
CA ASN A 323 13.95 20.32 -14.63
C ASN A 323 13.47 19.54 -15.84
N ARG A 324 13.43 18.20 -15.76
CA ARG A 324 13.10 17.34 -16.89
C ARG A 324 12.05 16.31 -16.53
N THR A 325 11.14 16.07 -17.46
CA THR A 325 10.14 15.01 -17.34
C THR A 325 10.29 14.08 -18.52
N HIS A 326 10.49 12.80 -18.25
CA HIS A 326 10.62 11.78 -19.28
C HIS A 326 10.10 10.44 -18.81
N MET A 327 9.78 9.56 -19.75
CA MET A 327 9.46 8.17 -19.43
C MET A 327 10.66 7.50 -18.76
N ILE A 328 10.41 6.76 -17.69
CA ILE A 328 11.42 5.88 -17.12
C ILE A 328 11.86 4.87 -18.20
N LYS A 329 13.13 4.44 -18.18
CA LYS A 329 13.51 3.26 -18.96
C LYS A 329 12.80 2.04 -18.37
N TYR A 330 12.23 1.18 -19.19
CA TYR A 330 11.55 -0.03 -18.73
C TYR A 330 11.65 -1.15 -19.76
N ALA A 331 11.40 -2.38 -19.33
CA ALA A 331 11.27 -3.54 -20.20
C ALA A 331 10.17 -4.46 -19.70
N PHE A 332 9.34 -4.97 -20.60
CA PHE A 332 8.47 -6.11 -20.29
C PHE A 332 9.30 -7.39 -20.42
N SER A 333 9.22 -8.26 -19.42
CA SER A 333 10.04 -9.47 -19.34
C SER A 333 9.21 -10.69 -18.97
N ASN A 334 9.60 -11.85 -19.47
CA ASN A 334 9.20 -13.16 -18.96
C ASN A 334 10.43 -13.81 -18.28
N LEU A 335 10.28 -15.00 -17.68
CA LEU A 335 11.39 -15.68 -17.02
C LEU A 335 12.62 -15.89 -17.93
N GLU A 336 12.40 -16.16 -19.21
CA GLU A 336 13.47 -16.43 -20.20
C GLU A 336 14.35 -15.21 -20.48
N ASN A 337 13.76 -14.02 -20.62
CA ASN A 337 14.48 -12.79 -20.96
C ASN A 337 14.74 -11.86 -19.75
N LEU A 338 14.25 -12.21 -18.57
CA LEU A 338 14.36 -11.41 -17.35
C LEU A 338 15.81 -11.09 -17.03
N THR A 339 16.70 -12.08 -17.01
CA THR A 339 18.12 -11.89 -16.67
C THR A 339 18.80 -10.85 -17.58
N GLN A 340 18.47 -10.86 -18.88
CA GLN A 340 19.00 -9.90 -19.85
C GLN A 340 18.48 -8.48 -19.58
N ASN A 341 17.17 -8.34 -19.36
CA ASN A 341 16.54 -7.05 -19.11
C ASN A 341 16.97 -6.44 -17.77
N ILE A 342 17.18 -7.26 -16.74
CA ILE A 342 17.75 -6.83 -15.47
C ILE A 342 19.15 -6.22 -15.71
N LYS A 343 20.03 -6.91 -16.45
CA LYS A 343 21.38 -6.39 -16.74
C LYS A 343 21.35 -5.06 -17.49
N LEU A 344 20.41 -4.87 -18.41
CA LEU A 344 20.28 -3.65 -19.20
C LEU A 344 19.75 -2.46 -18.39
N LEU A 345 18.91 -2.71 -17.39
CA LEU A 345 18.21 -1.67 -16.63
C LEU A 345 18.77 -1.44 -15.22
N ALA A 346 19.66 -2.30 -14.74
CA ALA A 346 20.21 -2.22 -13.40
C ALA A 346 20.94 -0.88 -13.14
N THR A 347 20.62 -0.28 -12.00
CA THR A 347 21.39 0.83 -11.43
C THR A 347 22.36 0.29 -10.37
N LYS A 348 23.13 1.17 -9.72
CA LYS A 348 23.89 0.83 -8.50
C LYS A 348 23.02 0.20 -7.40
N ASN A 349 21.72 0.48 -7.40
CA ASN A 349 20.73 -0.04 -6.46
C ASN A 349 19.94 -1.22 -7.04
N GLY A 350 20.27 -1.69 -8.24
CA GLY A 350 19.61 -2.80 -8.92
C GLY A 350 18.42 -2.37 -9.79
N VAL A 351 17.44 -3.26 -9.90
CA VAL A 351 16.18 -3.05 -10.61
C VAL A 351 14.98 -3.27 -9.69
N ILE A 352 13.85 -2.74 -10.11
CA ILE A 352 12.52 -3.04 -9.58
C ILE A 352 11.80 -3.90 -10.62
N ILE A 353 11.08 -4.92 -10.18
CA ILE A 353 10.27 -5.83 -10.99
C ILE A 353 8.84 -5.70 -10.49
N TRP A 354 7.87 -5.49 -11.37
CA TRP A 354 6.45 -5.39 -11.03
C TRP A 354 5.65 -6.46 -11.75
N ASP A 355 4.66 -7.06 -11.08
CA ASP A 355 3.59 -7.78 -11.78
C ASP A 355 2.74 -6.73 -12.50
N LEU A 356 2.52 -6.91 -13.81
CA LEU A 356 1.67 -6.01 -14.58
C LEU A 356 0.27 -5.85 -13.98
N ASN A 357 -0.25 -6.85 -13.27
CA ASN A 357 -1.57 -6.80 -12.65
C ASN A 357 -1.64 -5.90 -11.40
N SER A 358 -0.51 -5.57 -10.77
CA SER A 358 -0.47 -4.82 -9.51
C SER A 358 -0.44 -3.30 -9.70
N LEU A 359 -0.19 -2.79 -10.91
CA LEU A 359 -0.06 -1.35 -11.12
C LEU A 359 -1.33 -0.60 -11.50
N PHE A 360 -2.36 -1.30 -12.00
CA PHE A 360 -3.54 -0.66 -12.56
C PHE A 360 -4.66 -0.58 -11.51
N ILE A 361 -4.92 0.63 -11.02
CA ILE A 361 -5.99 0.98 -10.06
C ILE A 361 -7.36 0.50 -10.58
N ARG A 362 -8.10 -0.26 -9.76
CA ARG A 362 -9.55 -0.54 -9.93
C ARG A 362 -10.35 0.31 -8.95
N GLU A 363 -11.31 1.11 -9.43
CA GLU A 363 -12.33 1.76 -8.59
C GLU A 363 -13.38 0.73 -8.13
N ASN A 364 -13.59 0.59 -6.81
CA ASN A 364 -14.57 -0.31 -6.15
C ASN A 364 -15.89 0.43 -5.83
N PHE A 365 -17.07 -0.16 -6.08
CA PHE A 365 -18.32 0.28 -5.43
C PHE A 365 -19.11 -0.90 -4.81
N MET A 366 -19.88 -0.57 -3.76
CA MET A 366 -20.78 -1.44 -2.97
C MET A 366 -22.25 -1.16 -3.34
N ASN A 367 -23.14 -2.16 -3.26
CA ASN A 367 -24.60 -2.01 -3.50
C ASN A 367 -25.45 -2.71 -2.42
N ASN A 368 -26.51 -2.05 -1.96
CA ASN A 368 -27.75 -2.63 -1.42
C ASN A 368 -28.87 -1.58 -1.51
N TYR A 369 -29.83 -1.70 -2.44
CA TYR A 369 -31.15 -1.04 -2.36
C TYR A 369 -32.27 -1.79 -3.12
N THR A 370 -33.47 -1.72 -2.52
CA THR A 370 -34.68 -2.56 -2.63
C THR A 370 -35.79 -2.06 -3.60
N SER A 371 -36.77 -2.97 -3.78
CA SER A 371 -38.22 -2.89 -4.11
C SER A 371 -38.76 -2.78 -5.54
N ASN A 372 -38.02 -2.37 -6.57
CA ASN A 372 -38.57 -2.30 -7.95
C ASN A 372 -37.93 -3.28 -8.95
N ASN A 373 -37.38 -4.39 -8.45
CA ASN A 373 -36.65 -5.32 -9.32
C ASN A 373 -37.59 -6.39 -9.90
N SER A 374 -37.81 -6.31 -11.20
CA SER A 374 -38.63 -7.25 -11.96
C SER A 374 -37.88 -7.76 -13.19
N TYR A 375 -38.41 -8.79 -13.81
CA TYR A 375 -38.00 -9.14 -15.15
C TYR A 375 -39.20 -9.44 -16.03
N GLU A 376 -39.07 -9.14 -17.30
CA GLU A 376 -40.11 -9.28 -18.30
C GLU A 376 -39.52 -9.90 -19.55
N ILE A 377 -40.22 -10.87 -20.12
CA ILE A 377 -39.93 -11.40 -21.44
C ILE A 377 -41.00 -10.88 -22.40
N SER A 378 -40.54 -10.26 -23.46
CA SER A 378 -41.38 -9.72 -24.52
C SER A 378 -40.88 -10.18 -25.88
N LYS A 379 -41.73 -10.03 -26.90
CA LYS A 379 -41.37 -10.32 -28.28
C LYS A 379 -41.42 -9.04 -29.10
N ASN A 380 -40.36 -8.77 -29.85
CA ASN A 380 -40.26 -7.60 -30.70
C ASN A 380 -40.93 -7.83 -32.08
N LYS A 381 -41.07 -6.76 -32.87
CA LYS A 381 -41.59 -6.82 -34.26
C LYS A 381 -40.90 -7.85 -35.15
N ASN A 382 -39.60 -8.08 -34.95
CA ASN A 382 -38.81 -9.05 -35.71
C ASN A 382 -38.97 -10.49 -35.19
N SER A 383 -39.98 -10.74 -34.35
CA SER A 383 -40.32 -12.04 -33.78
C SER A 383 -39.27 -12.68 -32.87
N GLU A 384 -38.37 -11.88 -32.30
CA GLU A 384 -37.34 -12.35 -31.39
C GLU A 384 -37.73 -12.07 -29.93
N ASN A 385 -37.46 -13.04 -29.06
CA ASN A 385 -37.74 -12.89 -27.64
C ASN A 385 -36.63 -12.08 -26.96
N LEU A 386 -37.05 -11.15 -26.10
CA LEU A 386 -36.21 -10.21 -25.38
C LEU A 386 -36.53 -10.30 -23.88
N LEU A 387 -35.51 -10.50 -23.05
CA LEU A 387 -35.60 -10.46 -21.60
C LEU A 387 -35.11 -9.10 -21.10
N LYS A 388 -35.99 -8.35 -20.46
CA LYS A 388 -35.68 -7.11 -19.75
C LYS A 388 -35.53 -7.41 -18.25
N LEU A 389 -34.40 -7.05 -17.65
CA LEU A 389 -34.15 -7.09 -16.22
C LEU A 389 -34.17 -5.66 -15.66
N ASN A 390 -35.05 -5.40 -14.70
CA ASN A 390 -35.11 -4.14 -13.97
C ASN A 390 -34.38 -4.31 -12.63
N LEU A 391 -33.31 -3.54 -12.40
CA LEU A 391 -32.47 -3.59 -11.21
C LEU A 391 -32.23 -2.17 -10.69
N SER A 392 -32.76 -1.84 -9.51
CA SER A 392 -32.48 -0.62 -8.75
C SER A 392 -32.55 0.66 -9.60
N GLY A 393 -33.62 0.80 -10.40
CA GLY A 393 -33.88 1.96 -11.26
C GLY A 393 -33.37 1.84 -12.71
N TYR A 394 -32.76 0.71 -13.06
CA TYR A 394 -32.11 0.49 -14.36
C TYR A 394 -32.67 -0.71 -15.10
N SER A 395 -32.75 -0.64 -16.43
CA SER A 395 -33.19 -1.76 -17.27
C SER A 395 -32.06 -2.28 -18.15
N ILE A 396 -31.82 -3.60 -18.11
CA ILE A 396 -30.85 -4.31 -18.97
C ILE A 396 -31.64 -5.27 -19.86
N TYR A 397 -31.32 -5.33 -21.16
CA TYR A 397 -32.08 -6.11 -22.13
C TYR A 397 -31.21 -7.19 -22.76
N PHE A 398 -31.68 -8.43 -22.79
CA PHE A 398 -31.01 -9.58 -23.39
C PHE A 398 -31.88 -10.15 -24.49
N LYS A 399 -31.28 -10.51 -25.62
CA LYS A 399 -31.93 -11.22 -26.70
C LYS A 399 -31.77 -12.73 -26.52
N ILE A 400 -32.84 -13.50 -26.75
CA ILE A 400 -32.74 -14.97 -26.73
C ILE A 400 -32.21 -15.44 -28.08
N LEU A 401 -31.08 -16.14 -28.03
CA LEU A 401 -30.47 -16.82 -29.17
C LEU A 401 -30.16 -18.27 -28.76
N ASN A 402 -30.84 -19.23 -29.39
CA ASN A 402 -30.68 -20.67 -29.11
C ASN A 402 -30.77 -21.02 -27.61
N ASP A 403 -31.87 -20.62 -26.97
CA ASP A 403 -32.17 -20.81 -25.53
C ASP A 403 -31.17 -20.16 -24.56
N LYS A 404 -30.30 -19.28 -25.07
CA LYS A 404 -29.37 -18.47 -24.27
C LYS A 404 -29.72 -17.00 -24.39
N PHE A 405 -29.68 -16.30 -23.26
CA PHE A 405 -29.93 -14.88 -23.20
C PHE A 405 -28.62 -14.12 -23.38
N ILE A 406 -28.48 -13.36 -24.47
CA ILE A 406 -27.26 -12.67 -24.87
C ILE A 406 -27.55 -11.17 -24.96
N LEU A 407 -26.72 -10.36 -24.31
CA LEU A 407 -26.71 -8.91 -24.44
C LEU A 407 -25.68 -8.54 -25.52
N GLU A 408 -26.16 -7.93 -26.60
CA GLU A 408 -25.34 -7.44 -27.71
C GLU A 408 -25.20 -5.90 -27.57
N ASP A 409 -23.96 -5.41 -27.51
CA ASP A 409 -23.54 -3.99 -27.45
C ASP A 409 -24.05 -3.08 -26.30
N LYS A 410 -23.32 -3.09 -25.17
CA LYS A 410 -22.60 -1.95 -24.54
C LYS A 410 -22.12 -2.32 -23.12
N LYS A 411 -21.02 -1.67 -22.71
CA LYS A 411 -20.27 -1.62 -21.42
C LYS A 411 -20.57 -2.70 -20.36
N LYS A 412 -19.50 -3.42 -20.03
CA LYS A 412 -19.26 -4.28 -18.86
C LYS A 412 -20.13 -3.91 -17.66
N ILE A 413 -20.78 -4.90 -17.06
CA ILE A 413 -21.50 -4.78 -15.77
C ILE A 413 -20.46 -4.67 -14.65
N SER A 414 -19.66 -3.62 -14.68
CA SER A 414 -18.74 -3.27 -13.62
C SER A 414 -19.34 -2.07 -12.93
N VAL A 415 -20.03 -2.36 -11.83
CA VAL A 415 -20.33 -1.44 -10.73
C VAL A 415 -21.20 -0.22 -11.10
N ILE A 416 -22.43 -0.23 -10.57
CA ILE A 416 -23.49 0.75 -10.85
C ILE A 416 -23.18 2.07 -10.13
N ASN A 417 -22.81 3.12 -10.86
CA ASN A 417 -23.19 4.52 -10.56
C ASN A 417 -23.37 5.20 -11.91
N GLN A 418 -24.61 5.58 -12.17
CA GLN A 418 -25.14 6.24 -13.37
C GLN A 418 -25.27 5.37 -14.63
N ILE A 419 -26.53 5.10 -15.00
CA ILE A 419 -26.96 4.82 -16.38
C ILE A 419 -27.75 6.01 -16.88
N PHE A 420 -27.53 6.38 -18.14
CA PHE A 420 -28.45 7.19 -18.94
C PHE A 420 -28.34 6.80 -20.43
N PRO A 421 -29.33 7.20 -21.23
CA PRO A 421 -30.51 6.42 -21.58
C PRO A 421 -30.20 5.28 -22.57
N VAL A 422 -31.02 4.21 -22.52
CA VAL A 422 -31.20 3.32 -23.68
C VAL A 422 -31.91 4.15 -24.74
N ALA A 423 -31.14 4.88 -25.55
CA ALA A 423 -31.68 5.58 -26.69
C ALA A 423 -32.15 4.53 -27.71
N ASN A 424 -33.48 4.48 -27.84
CA ASN A 424 -34.25 4.01 -28.99
C ASN A 424 -33.89 2.64 -29.53
N PHE A 425 -34.43 1.60 -28.90
CA PHE A 425 -34.87 0.45 -29.68
C PHE A 425 -36.27 0.00 -29.21
N TYR A 426 -37.15 -0.13 -30.19
CA TYR A 426 -38.45 -0.84 -30.20
C TYR A 426 -39.66 -0.05 -29.69
N GLU A 427 -40.31 0.70 -30.59
CA GLU A 427 -41.62 1.32 -30.35
C GLU A 427 -42.80 0.33 -30.40
N ASP A 428 -42.59 -0.96 -30.68
CA ASP A 428 -43.66 -1.97 -30.69
C ASP A 428 -43.20 -3.32 -30.12
N VAL A 429 -43.46 -3.51 -28.82
CA VAL A 429 -43.06 -4.69 -28.04
C VAL A 429 -44.29 -5.26 -27.33
N LYS A 430 -44.57 -6.55 -27.55
CA LYS A 430 -45.66 -7.25 -26.84
C LYS A 430 -45.09 -8.11 -25.71
N ILE A 431 -45.51 -7.85 -24.48
CA ILE A 431 -45.09 -8.62 -23.30
C ILE A 431 -45.79 -9.99 -23.33
N ILE A 432 -45.01 -11.06 -23.10
CA ILE A 432 -45.53 -12.44 -23.12
C ILE A 432 -45.44 -13.06 -21.72
N LEU A 433 -44.36 -12.85 -20.95
CA LEU A 433 -44.17 -13.39 -19.60
C LEU A 433 -43.47 -12.39 -18.67
N SER A 434 -43.63 -12.53 -17.35
CA SER A 434 -42.96 -11.66 -16.36
C SER A 434 -42.75 -12.31 -14.99
N GLY A 435 -41.92 -11.71 -14.15
CA GLY A 435 -41.63 -12.15 -12.78
C GLY A 435 -40.83 -11.15 -11.95
N LYS A 436 -40.36 -11.58 -10.78
CA LYS A 436 -39.61 -10.75 -9.81
C LYS A 436 -38.19 -11.26 -9.60
N ILE A 437 -37.27 -10.34 -9.35
CA ILE A 437 -35.89 -10.68 -8.96
C ILE A 437 -35.86 -10.72 -7.44
N ASN A 438 -35.65 -11.92 -6.87
CA ASN A 438 -35.76 -12.15 -5.43
C ASN A 438 -34.51 -11.67 -4.67
N ASN A 439 -33.31 -11.94 -5.21
CA ASN A 439 -32.04 -11.42 -4.71
C ASN A 439 -31.00 -11.34 -5.84
N TYR A 440 -29.92 -10.57 -5.63
CA TYR A 440 -28.75 -10.59 -6.51
C TYR A 440 -27.47 -10.21 -5.74
N LYS A 441 -26.31 -10.68 -6.23
CA LYS A 441 -24.96 -10.37 -5.71
C LYS A 441 -24.02 -10.05 -6.87
N ILE A 442 -23.28 -8.96 -6.75
CA ILE A 442 -22.27 -8.53 -7.72
C ILE A 442 -20.87 -8.88 -7.17
N ASP A 443 -20.04 -9.44 -8.03
CA ASP A 443 -18.60 -9.63 -7.83
C ASP A 443 -17.85 -9.00 -9.02
N ASN A 444 -16.54 -8.81 -8.94
CA ASN A 444 -15.69 -8.02 -9.85
C ASN A 444 -15.90 -8.24 -11.37
N SER A 445 -16.49 -9.36 -11.79
CA SER A 445 -16.86 -9.60 -13.19
C SER A 445 -18.14 -10.43 -13.42
N SER A 446 -18.99 -10.63 -12.41
CA SER A 446 -20.22 -11.41 -12.58
C SER A 446 -21.34 -10.96 -11.66
N VAL A 447 -22.58 -11.10 -12.14
CA VAL A 447 -23.78 -10.85 -11.34
C VAL A 447 -24.52 -12.17 -11.18
N LYS A 448 -24.70 -12.62 -9.94
CA LYS A 448 -25.56 -13.76 -9.61
C LYS A 448 -26.92 -13.26 -9.16
N MET A 449 -28.01 -13.86 -9.61
CA MET A 449 -29.37 -13.44 -9.26
C MET A 449 -30.33 -14.63 -9.19
N HIS A 450 -31.31 -14.55 -8.29
CA HIS A 450 -32.39 -15.53 -8.20
C HIS A 450 -33.69 -14.93 -8.76
N LEU A 451 -34.18 -15.50 -9.85
CA LEU A 451 -35.44 -15.10 -10.49
C LEU A 451 -36.60 -15.90 -9.89
N LYS A 452 -37.78 -15.28 -9.75
CA LYS A 452 -39.03 -15.91 -9.31
C LYS A 452 -40.17 -15.55 -10.26
N GLY A 453 -40.99 -16.49 -10.68
CA GLY A 453 -41.98 -16.35 -11.77
C GLY A 453 -41.70 -17.29 -12.94
N SER A 454 -41.96 -16.86 -14.17
CA SER A 454 -41.87 -17.73 -15.36
C SER A 454 -40.46 -18.28 -15.65
N LEU A 455 -39.40 -17.61 -15.20
CA LEU A 455 -38.01 -18.08 -15.30
C LEU A 455 -37.42 -18.46 -13.95
N SER A 456 -38.21 -18.97 -13.00
CA SER A 456 -37.71 -19.25 -11.64
C SER A 456 -36.41 -20.06 -11.60
N GLY A 457 -35.46 -19.65 -10.74
CA GLY A 457 -34.17 -20.31 -10.52
C GLY A 457 -33.00 -19.33 -10.36
N GLU A 458 -31.80 -19.88 -10.15
CA GLU A 458 -30.56 -19.09 -10.07
C GLU A 458 -29.97 -18.83 -11.46
N TYR A 459 -29.47 -17.62 -11.67
CA TYR A 459 -28.83 -17.20 -12.90
C TYR A 459 -27.57 -16.40 -12.64
N VAL A 460 -26.62 -16.49 -13.56
CA VAL A 460 -25.36 -15.76 -13.50
C VAL A 460 -25.06 -15.11 -14.84
N ILE A 461 -24.74 -13.82 -14.80
CA ILE A 461 -24.25 -13.07 -15.95
C ILE A 461 -22.72 -13.14 -15.97
N ARG A 462 -22.15 -13.55 -17.10
CA ARG A 462 -20.70 -13.57 -17.33
C ARG A 462 -20.32 -13.05 -18.72
N PRO A 463 -19.12 -12.47 -18.86
CA PRO A 463 -18.57 -12.15 -20.17
C PRO A 463 -18.21 -13.44 -20.92
N LEU A 464 -18.52 -13.45 -22.22
CA LEU A 464 -18.09 -14.47 -23.17
C LEU A 464 -17.47 -13.79 -24.39
N ILE A 465 -16.33 -14.29 -24.86
CA ILE A 465 -15.69 -13.80 -26.09
C ILE A 465 -16.12 -14.69 -27.24
N VAL A 466 -16.81 -14.12 -28.23
CA VAL A 466 -17.26 -14.84 -29.43
C VAL A 466 -16.75 -14.09 -30.66
N LYS A 467 -15.95 -14.77 -31.49
CA LYS A 467 -15.33 -14.20 -32.70
C LYS A 467 -14.63 -12.85 -32.43
N GLY A 468 -13.95 -12.75 -31.29
CA GLY A 468 -13.22 -11.54 -30.89
C GLY A 468 -14.07 -10.44 -30.23
N HIS A 469 -15.40 -10.57 -30.20
CA HIS A 469 -16.28 -9.59 -29.53
C HIS A 469 -16.70 -10.09 -28.14
N THR A 470 -16.57 -9.23 -27.12
CA THR A 470 -17.04 -9.54 -25.75
C THR A 470 -18.54 -9.33 -25.65
N ARG A 471 -19.29 -10.40 -25.43
CA ARG A 471 -20.73 -10.38 -25.16
C ARG A 471 -20.98 -10.72 -23.70
N GLN A 472 -22.11 -10.28 -23.14
CA GLN A 472 -22.54 -10.74 -21.82
C GLN A 472 -23.63 -11.78 -22.02
N VAL A 473 -23.49 -12.91 -21.34
CA VAL A 473 -24.45 -14.00 -21.44
C VAL A 473 -24.98 -14.30 -20.05
N LEU A 474 -26.30 -14.41 -19.96
CA LEU A 474 -27.01 -14.82 -18.75
C LEU A 474 -27.28 -16.32 -18.86
N TYR A 475 -26.71 -17.08 -17.92
CA TYR A 475 -26.89 -18.53 -17.82
C TYR A 475 -27.72 -18.86 -16.59
N LYS A 476 -28.60 -19.86 -16.70
CA LYS A 476 -29.18 -20.51 -15.53
C LYS A 476 -28.11 -21.39 -14.88
N VAL A 477 -28.02 -21.38 -13.55
CA VAL A 477 -27.10 -22.23 -12.77
C VAL A 477 -27.82 -23.48 -12.31
#